data_AF-A0A1H3WW93-F1
#
_entry.id   AF-A0A1H3WW93-F1
#
_cell.length_a   1.000
_cell.length_b   1.000
_cell.length_c   1.000
_cell.angle_alpha   90.00
_cell.angle_beta   90.00
_cell.angle_gamma   90.00
#
_symmetry.space_group_name_H-M   'P 1'
#
loop_
_entity.id
_entity.type
_entity.pdbx_description
1 polymer ?
#
loop_
_entity_poly.entity_id
_entity_poly.type
_entity_poly.pdbx_seq_one_letter_code
_entity_poly.pdbx_strand_id
1 'polypeptide(L)'
;MQTDSLSKKRIVLVHWKKQQHTEVFSNLRNFCLSYPEYSYNTLNNYLGKEKTAYDNETVRVERKEIITKPKVDVAASRAIAPVLRRVKMKQAEDQMHDWHYWISQPVIKRAEAVTFLVNQMLKKGQRMDKTIVNKIKTDYDTRKGL
;
A
#
# COMPACT_ATOMS: atom_id res chain seq x y z
N MET A 1 -5.41 -27.28 35.51
CA MET A 1 -5.99 -26.97 34.20
C MET A 1 -6.32 -25.49 34.17
N GLN A 2 -5.48 -24.67 33.52
CA GLN A 2 -5.73 -23.23 33.36
C GLN A 2 -6.63 -23.05 32.14
N THR A 3 -7.84 -22.57 32.37
CA THR A 3 -8.77 -22.16 31.32
C THR A 3 -8.30 -20.82 30.76
N ASP A 4 -7.46 -20.88 29.73
CA ASP A 4 -7.17 -19.72 28.89
C ASP A 4 -8.47 -19.28 28.20
N SER A 5 -9.22 -18.40 28.85
CA SER A 5 -10.16 -17.56 28.14
C SER A 5 -9.34 -16.77 27.11
N LEU A 6 -9.43 -17.14 25.83
CA LEU A 6 -8.84 -16.42 24.71
C LEU A 6 -9.43 -15.01 24.68
N SER A 7 -8.92 -14.12 25.53
CA SER A 7 -9.26 -12.71 25.50
C SER A 7 -8.76 -12.21 24.15
N LYS A 8 -9.69 -11.94 23.23
CA LYS A 8 -9.34 -11.41 21.93
C LYS A 8 -8.57 -10.11 22.16
N LYS A 9 -7.29 -10.08 21.76
CA LYS A 9 -6.45 -8.89 21.91
C LYS A 9 -7.11 -7.74 21.14
N ARG A 10 -7.27 -6.60 21.82
CA ARG A 10 -7.89 -5.39 21.28
C ARG A 10 -6.88 -4.26 21.24
N ILE A 11 -7.01 -3.41 20.25
CA ILE A 11 -6.31 -2.13 20.13
C ILE A 11 -7.31 -0.99 20.33
N VAL A 12 -6.78 0.17 20.70
CA VAL A 12 -7.52 1.43 20.69
C VAL A 12 -7.19 2.14 19.38
N LEU A 13 -8.21 2.43 18.60
CA LEU A 13 -8.13 3.15 17.33
C LEU A 13 -8.66 4.56 17.56
N VAL A 14 -7.87 5.57 17.22
CA VAL A 14 -8.21 6.98 17.39
C VAL A 14 -8.23 7.63 16.02
N HIS A 15 -9.40 8.13 15.62
CA HIS A 15 -9.57 8.88 14.37
C HIS A 15 -9.65 10.38 14.69
N TRP A 16 -8.70 11.15 14.17
CA TRP A 16 -8.65 12.60 14.35
C TRP A 16 -9.44 13.28 13.23
N LYS A 17 -10.58 13.89 13.56
CA LYS A 17 -11.50 14.46 12.56
C LYS A 17 -10.91 15.65 11.81
N LYS A 18 -10.19 16.53 12.52
CA LYS A 18 -9.59 17.75 11.95
C LYS A 18 -8.41 17.45 11.03
N GLN A 19 -7.61 16.44 11.37
CA GLN A 19 -6.34 16.14 10.69
C GLN A 19 -6.46 14.96 9.71
N GLN A 20 -7.61 14.29 9.66
CA GLN A 20 -7.89 13.12 8.82
C GLN A 20 -6.86 11.97 8.92
N HIS A 21 -6.16 11.85 10.04
CA HIS A 21 -5.27 10.73 10.31
C HIS A 21 -5.81 9.83 11.43
N THR A 22 -5.24 8.63 11.51
CA THR A 22 -5.63 7.61 12.47
C THR A 22 -4.41 7.13 13.25
N GLU A 23 -4.56 7.05 14.56
CA GLU A 23 -3.53 6.56 15.47
C GLU A 23 -3.97 5.27 16.14
N VAL A 24 -3.00 4.42 16.46
CA VAL A 24 -3.23 3.10 17.05
C VAL A 24 -2.48 2.99 18.35
N PHE A 25 -3.19 2.68 19.42
CA PHE A 25 -2.63 2.45 20.74
C PHE A 25 -2.87 1.01 21.19
N SER A 26 -1.88 0.43 21.87
CA SER A 26 -1.97 -0.94 22.41
C SER A 26 -2.99 -1.05 23.54
N ASN A 27 -3.19 0.02 24.32
CA ASN A 27 -4.19 0.09 25.38
C ASN A 27 -4.67 1.54 25.58
N LEU A 28 -5.77 1.69 26.31
CA LEU A 28 -6.40 2.99 26.55
C LEU A 28 -5.54 3.89 27.47
N ARG A 29 -4.73 3.30 28.35
CA ARG A 29 -3.87 4.04 29.27
C ARG A 29 -2.78 4.81 28.53
N ASN A 30 -2.16 4.17 27.53
CA ASN A 30 -1.14 4.80 26.68
C ASN A 30 -1.70 5.97 25.89
N PHE A 31 -2.94 5.85 25.41
CA PHE A 31 -3.65 6.96 24.78
C PHE A 31 -3.82 8.13 25.75
N CYS A 32 -4.35 7.89 26.95
CA CYS A 32 -4.57 8.95 27.94
C CYS A 32 -3.26 9.56 28.47
N LEU A 33 -2.15 8.82 28.45
CA LEU A 33 -0.82 9.36 28.78
C LEU A 33 -0.26 10.26 27.68
N SER A 34 -0.59 9.97 26.42
CA SER A 34 -0.18 10.78 25.26
C SER A 34 -1.04 12.03 25.11
N TYR A 35 -2.32 11.93 25.50
CA TYR A 35 -3.33 12.97 25.40
C TYR A 35 -4.08 13.12 26.74
N PRO A 36 -3.50 13.85 27.72
CA PRO A 36 -4.04 13.99 29.08
C PRO A 36 -5.40 14.68 29.15
N GLU A 37 -5.81 15.40 28.11
CA GLU A 37 -7.13 16.02 28.00
C GLU A 37 -8.27 15.00 27.99
N TYR A 38 -7.98 13.72 27.69
CA TYR A 38 -8.96 12.65 27.72
C TYR A 38 -8.85 11.81 29.00
N SER A 39 -9.96 11.76 29.75
CA SER A 39 -10.05 10.95 30.96
C SER A 39 -10.21 9.46 30.65
N TYR A 40 -9.34 8.64 31.23
CA TYR A 40 -9.42 7.18 31.15
C TYR A 40 -10.77 6.66 31.63
N ASN A 41 -11.29 7.20 32.74
CA ASN A 41 -12.56 6.72 33.32
C ASN A 41 -13.72 6.97 32.37
N THR A 42 -13.78 8.18 31.80
CA THR A 42 -14.78 8.55 30.79
C THR A 42 -14.71 7.58 29.62
N LEU A 43 -13.54 7.47 28.97
CA LEU A 43 -13.38 6.63 27.80
C LEU A 43 -13.61 5.15 28.08
N ASN A 44 -13.21 4.65 29.25
CA ASN A 44 -13.43 3.25 29.61
C ASN A 44 -14.91 2.94 29.84
N ASN A 45 -15.72 3.91 30.27
CA ASN A 45 -17.16 3.77 30.37
C ASN A 45 -17.80 3.66 28.98
N TYR A 46 -17.47 4.58 28.05
CA TYR A 46 -17.97 4.56 26.67
C TYR A 46 -17.53 3.30 25.90
N LEU A 47 -16.24 2.96 25.99
CA LEU A 47 -15.61 1.84 25.29
C LEU A 47 -15.74 0.52 26.07
N GLY A 48 -16.60 0.50 27.08
CA GLY A 48 -16.85 -0.61 28.00
C GLY A 48 -17.79 -1.67 27.43
N LYS A 49 -18.75 -2.12 28.24
CA LYS A 49 -19.62 -3.27 27.92
C LYS A 49 -20.60 -3.00 26.76
N GLU A 50 -20.94 -1.74 26.48
CA GLU A 50 -21.89 -1.35 25.41
C GLU A 50 -21.25 -1.06 24.04
N LYS A 51 -19.92 -1.14 23.91
CA LYS A 51 -19.19 -1.04 22.62
C LYS A 51 -19.53 0.20 21.77
N THR A 52 -19.96 1.29 22.36
CA THR A 52 -20.17 2.55 21.65
C THR A 52 -18.84 3.27 21.43
N ALA A 53 -18.60 3.73 20.20
CA ALA A 53 -17.47 4.61 19.93
C ALA A 53 -17.62 5.89 20.78
N TYR A 54 -16.54 6.32 21.42
CA TYR A 54 -16.52 7.66 21.98
C TYR A 54 -16.33 8.62 20.81
N ASP A 55 -17.33 9.46 20.55
CA ASP A 55 -17.34 10.34 19.40
C ASP A 55 -17.61 11.77 19.85
N ASN A 56 -16.67 12.68 19.60
CA ASN A 56 -16.82 14.10 19.86
C ASN A 56 -16.45 14.90 18.60
N GLU A 57 -16.41 16.23 18.68
CA GLU A 57 -16.11 17.06 17.51
C GLU A 57 -14.66 16.91 16.99
N THR A 58 -13.73 16.49 17.84
CA THR A 58 -12.29 16.43 17.52
C THR A 58 -11.80 15.02 17.15
N VAL A 59 -12.30 14.00 17.84
CA VAL A 59 -11.85 12.62 17.79
C VAL A 59 -13.00 11.61 17.86
N ARG A 60 -12.77 10.47 17.21
CA ARG A 60 -13.57 9.26 17.39
C ARG A 60 -12.67 8.12 17.85
N VAL A 61 -12.92 7.62 19.05
CA VAL A 61 -12.12 6.57 19.69
C VAL A 61 -12.92 5.27 19.72
N GLU A 62 -12.29 4.16 19.34
CA GLU A 62 -12.90 2.84 19.27
C GLU A 62 -11.96 1.75 19.81
N ARG A 63 -12.53 0.65 20.33
CA ARG A 63 -11.77 -0.58 20.60
C ARG A 63 -12.01 -1.59 19.49
N LYS A 64 -10.99 -1.94 18.72
CA LYS A 64 -11.07 -2.96 17.65
C LYS A 64 -10.24 -4.19 17.98
N GLU A 65 -10.73 -5.34 17.55
CA GLU A 65 -10.03 -6.61 17.67
C GLU A 65 -8.86 -6.66 16.68
N ILE A 66 -7.73 -7.23 17.11
CA ILE A 66 -6.59 -7.43 16.24
C ILE A 66 -6.90 -8.58 15.28
N ILE A 67 -6.93 -8.28 13.99
CA ILE A 67 -7.08 -9.28 12.93
C ILE A 67 -5.69 -9.88 12.66
N THR A 68 -5.41 -11.04 13.22
CA THR A 68 -4.12 -11.73 13.03
C THR A 68 -4.06 -12.54 11.74
N LYS A 69 -5.21 -13.00 11.24
CA LYS A 69 -5.32 -13.76 9.99
C LYS A 69 -5.93 -12.89 8.90
N PRO A 70 -5.44 -12.96 7.64
CA PRO A 70 -6.02 -12.21 6.54
C PRO A 70 -7.50 -12.60 6.33
N LYS A 71 -8.33 -11.63 5.93
CA LYS A 71 -9.72 -11.91 5.55
C LYS A 71 -9.71 -12.76 4.28
N VAL A 72 -10.22 -13.98 4.39
CA VAL A 72 -10.11 -15.04 3.35
C VAL A 72 -10.72 -14.59 2.02
N ASP A 73 -11.70 -13.68 2.05
CA ASP A 73 -12.49 -13.30 0.87
C ASP A 73 -11.82 -12.30 -0.08
N VAL A 74 -10.71 -11.64 0.32
CA VAL A 74 -10.05 -10.60 -0.51
C VAL A 74 -8.93 -11.16 -1.39
N ALA A 75 -8.40 -12.35 -1.06
CA ALA A 75 -7.32 -12.95 -1.85
C ALA A 75 -7.80 -13.49 -3.21
N ALA A 76 -9.09 -13.86 -3.33
CA ALA A 76 -9.65 -14.43 -4.55
C ALA A 76 -9.86 -13.40 -5.68
N SER A 77 -9.87 -12.09 -5.39
CA SER A 77 -10.14 -11.05 -6.40
C SER A 77 -8.93 -10.61 -7.21
N ARG A 78 -7.72 -11.10 -6.89
CA ARG A 78 -6.55 -10.92 -7.76
C ARG A 78 -6.61 -11.96 -8.87
N ALA A 79 -7.42 -11.67 -9.89
CA ALA A 79 -7.48 -12.44 -11.13
C ALA A 79 -6.20 -12.20 -11.97
N ILE A 80 -5.05 -12.65 -11.45
CA ILE A 80 -3.81 -12.72 -12.22
C ILE A 80 -3.92 -13.98 -13.09
N ALA A 81 -4.52 -13.83 -14.27
CA ALA A 81 -4.60 -14.90 -15.25
C ALA A 81 -3.30 -14.93 -16.07
N PRO A 82 -2.61 -16.08 -16.17
CA PRO A 82 -1.48 -16.20 -17.07
C PRO A 82 -1.99 -16.10 -18.51
N VAL A 83 -1.44 -15.17 -19.29
CA VAL A 83 -1.66 -15.12 -20.73
C VAL A 83 -0.80 -16.20 -21.38
N LEU A 84 -1.40 -17.37 -21.63
CA LEU A 84 -0.72 -18.51 -22.24
C LEU A 84 -0.90 -18.47 -23.77
N ARG A 85 0.18 -18.20 -24.51
CA ARG A 85 0.24 -18.35 -25.97
C ARG A 85 0.90 -19.69 -26.29
N ARG A 86 0.18 -20.62 -26.93
CA ARG A 86 0.74 -21.90 -27.41
C ARG A 86 0.94 -21.84 -28.91
N VAL A 87 2.19 -21.83 -29.37
CA VAL A 87 2.57 -21.83 -30.78
C VAL A 87 3.66 -22.88 -30.99
N LYS A 88 3.74 -23.46 -32.20
CA LYS A 88 4.90 -24.27 -32.58
C LYS A 88 6.16 -23.41 -32.48
N MET A 89 7.22 -23.91 -31.86
CA MET A 89 8.45 -23.14 -31.57
C MET A 89 9.02 -22.45 -32.81
N LYS A 90 8.96 -23.09 -33.98
CA LYS A 90 9.44 -22.54 -35.26
C LYS A 90 8.59 -21.40 -35.83
N GLN A 91 7.38 -21.19 -35.31
CA GLN A 91 6.40 -20.20 -35.79
C GLN A 91 6.11 -19.11 -34.75
N ALA A 92 6.76 -19.14 -33.58
CA ALA A 92 6.47 -18.21 -32.51
C ALA A 92 6.87 -16.77 -32.86
N GLU A 93 8.00 -16.61 -33.59
CA GLU A 93 8.58 -15.34 -34.03
C GLU A 93 8.59 -14.26 -32.92
N ASP A 94 8.80 -14.67 -31.68
CA ASP A 94 8.60 -13.83 -30.50
C ASP A 94 9.48 -12.57 -30.54
N GLN A 95 10.71 -12.69 -31.06
CA GLN A 95 11.63 -11.55 -31.22
C GLN A 95 11.04 -10.44 -32.10
N MET A 96 10.41 -10.80 -33.22
CA MET A 96 9.82 -9.83 -34.14
C MET A 96 8.57 -9.18 -33.52
N HIS A 97 7.75 -9.97 -32.85
CA HIS A 97 6.55 -9.48 -32.16
C HIS A 97 6.91 -8.54 -31.01
N ASP A 98 7.89 -8.90 -30.19
CA ASP A 98 8.38 -8.06 -29.10
C ASP A 98 8.96 -6.75 -29.63
N TRP A 99 9.74 -6.82 -30.71
CA TRP A 99 10.29 -5.64 -31.37
C TRP A 99 9.20 -4.68 -31.85
N HIS A 100 8.20 -5.19 -32.59
CA HIS A 100 7.07 -4.39 -33.05
C HIS A 100 6.25 -3.84 -31.88
N TYR A 101 6.02 -4.64 -30.83
CA TYR A 101 5.34 -4.19 -29.63
C TYR A 101 6.07 -3.01 -29.00
N TRP A 102 7.38 -3.12 -28.74
CA TRP A 102 8.14 -2.03 -28.11
C TRP A 102 8.20 -0.78 -28.99
N ILE A 103 8.35 -0.91 -30.30
CA ILE A 103 8.29 0.23 -31.23
C ILE A 103 6.93 0.93 -31.18
N SER A 104 5.84 0.17 -31.04
CA SER A 104 4.49 0.73 -30.95
C SER A 104 4.22 1.47 -29.63
N GLN A 105 4.96 1.17 -28.56
CA GLN A 105 4.75 1.80 -27.26
C GLN A 105 5.25 3.26 -27.22
N PRO A 106 4.66 4.13 -26.38
CA PRO A 106 5.14 5.49 -26.17
C PRO A 106 6.60 5.53 -25.71
N VAL A 107 7.32 6.60 -26.09
CA VAL A 107 8.75 6.78 -25.76
C VAL A 107 8.99 6.72 -24.24
N ILE A 108 8.10 7.31 -23.44
CA ILE A 108 8.18 7.31 -21.98
C ILE A 108 8.16 5.87 -21.45
N LYS A 109 7.21 5.05 -21.89
CA LYS A 109 7.06 3.66 -21.46
C LYS A 109 8.26 2.79 -21.87
N ARG A 110 8.82 3.01 -23.06
CA ARG A 110 10.06 2.36 -23.49
C ARG A 110 11.23 2.72 -22.57
N ALA A 111 11.40 4.01 -22.26
CA ALA A 111 12.47 4.51 -21.41
C ALA A 111 12.37 3.95 -19.98
N GLU A 112 11.16 3.89 -19.43
CA GLU A 112 10.89 3.24 -18.15
C GLU A 112 11.30 1.76 -18.17
N ALA A 113 10.90 1.02 -19.21
CA ALA A 113 11.25 -0.40 -19.35
C ALA A 113 12.78 -0.61 -19.44
N VAL A 114 13.49 0.22 -20.21
CA VAL A 114 14.96 0.18 -20.29
C VAL A 114 15.58 0.48 -18.92
N THR A 115 15.08 1.50 -18.23
CA THR A 115 15.57 1.89 -16.89
C THR A 115 15.38 0.74 -15.89
N PHE A 116 14.23 0.06 -15.96
CA PHE A 116 13.92 -1.11 -15.14
C PHE A 116 14.88 -2.28 -15.42
N LEU A 117 15.13 -2.59 -16.69
CA LEU A 117 16.09 -3.64 -17.09
C LEU A 117 17.50 -3.33 -16.60
N VAL A 118 17.98 -2.09 -16.80
CA VAL A 118 19.29 -1.66 -16.29
C VAL A 118 19.37 -1.84 -14.77
N ASN A 119 18.31 -1.46 -14.05
CA ASN A 119 18.25 -1.60 -12.60
C ASN A 119 18.33 -3.07 -12.12
N GLN A 120 17.75 -4.01 -12.87
CA GLN A 120 17.87 -5.45 -12.57
C GLN A 120 19.29 -6.00 -12.76
N MET A 121 20.09 -5.37 -13.63
CA MET A 121 21.48 -5.76 -13.89
C MET A 121 22.48 -5.18 -12.88
N LEU A 122 22.05 -4.27 -12.00
CA LEU A 122 22.93 -3.68 -10.98
C LEU A 122 23.24 -4.67 -9.86
N LYS A 123 24.50 -4.69 -9.38
CA LYS A 123 24.88 -5.47 -8.20
C LYS A 123 24.24 -4.88 -6.94
N LYS A 124 24.06 -5.71 -5.91
CA LYS A 124 23.53 -5.26 -4.61
C LYS A 124 24.41 -4.12 -4.04
N GLY A 125 23.81 -2.94 -3.86
CA GLY A 125 24.49 -1.73 -3.37
C GLY A 125 25.11 -0.84 -4.47
N GLN A 126 25.10 -1.28 -5.73
CA GLN A 126 25.53 -0.47 -6.87
C GLN A 126 24.42 0.52 -7.23
N ARG A 127 24.78 1.80 -7.43
CA ARG A 127 23.86 2.83 -7.91
C ARG A 127 23.97 2.93 -9.43
N MET A 128 22.88 3.31 -10.07
CA MET A 128 22.87 3.65 -11.50
C MET A 128 23.82 4.82 -11.74
N ASP A 129 24.69 4.68 -12.75
CA ASP A 129 25.54 5.78 -13.20
C ASP A 129 24.67 6.85 -13.88
N LYS A 130 24.77 8.09 -13.40
CA LYS A 130 24.01 9.25 -13.87
C LYS A 130 24.91 10.32 -14.49
N THR A 131 26.15 9.97 -14.86
CA THR A 131 27.07 10.90 -15.52
C THR A 131 26.53 11.39 -16.85
N ILE A 132 25.76 10.56 -17.56
CA ILE A 132 25.10 10.91 -18.83
C ILE A 132 23.60 10.71 -18.67
N VAL A 133 22.87 11.80 -18.40
CA VAL A 133 21.40 11.80 -18.34
C VAL A 133 20.86 12.53 -19.57
N ASN A 134 20.33 11.76 -20.52
CA ASN A 134 19.58 12.32 -21.64
C ASN A 134 18.14 12.60 -21.18
N LYS A 135 17.75 13.88 -21.12
CA LYS A 135 16.34 14.25 -20.92
C LYS A 135 15.59 13.98 -22.21
N ILE A 136 14.66 13.04 -22.16
CA ILE A 136 13.76 12.73 -23.28
C ILE A 136 12.69 13.81 -23.31
N LYS A 137 12.60 14.56 -24.42
CA LYS A 137 11.51 15.51 -24.66
C LYS A 137 10.23 14.72 -24.91
N THR A 138 9.14 15.12 -24.26
CA THR A 138 7.82 14.53 -24.53
C THR A 138 7.17 15.23 -25.74
N ASP A 139 6.22 14.58 -26.41
CA ASP A 139 5.46 15.21 -27.51
C ASP A 139 4.73 16.50 -27.09
N TYR A 140 4.48 16.66 -25.79
CA TYR A 140 3.94 17.88 -25.20
C TYR A 140 4.97 19.03 -25.22
N ASP A 141 6.25 18.74 -25.02
CA ASP A 141 7.34 19.74 -25.03
C ASP A 141 7.65 20.21 -26.45
N THR A 142 7.47 19.35 -27.46
CA THR A 142 7.69 19.69 -28.87
C THR A 142 6.64 20.66 -29.41
N ARG A 143 5.41 20.66 -28.88
CA ARG A 143 4.31 21.53 -29.32
C ARG A 143 4.30 22.92 -28.69
N LYS A 144 5.02 23.14 -27.59
CA LYS A 144 5.13 24.43 -26.90
C LYS A 144 6.21 25.36 -27.46
N GLY A 145 7.00 24.89 -28.43
CA GLY A 145 8.12 25.61 -29.04
C GLY A 145 7.87 26.09 -30.48
N LEU A 146 6.62 26.14 -30.92
CA LEU A 146 6.16 26.75 -32.17
C LEU A 146 5.31 27.99 -31.87
#